data_AF-A0A1U7CX61-F1
#
_entry.id   AF-A0A1U7CX61-F1
#
_cell.length_a   1.000
_cell.length_b   1.000
_cell.length_c   1.000
_cell.angle_alpha   90.00
_cell.angle_beta   90.00
_cell.angle_gamma   90.00
#
_symmetry.space_group_name_H-M   'P 1'
#
loop_
_entity.id
_entity.type
_entity.pdbx_description
1 polymer ?
#
loop_
_entity_poly.entity_id
_entity_poly.type
_entity_poly.pdbx_seq_one_letter_code
_entity_poly.pdbx_strand_id
1 'polypeptide(L)'
;MTSRQRYRARIDEDLASVYKNLSVAYIKALNYQVSLWEYAERERERPRTQEEIEFIEEKTNGEQPVYEHWSEQFGLDLMTPYVEQEVENKSYFMYNLLLVWIWSITEAKLNDVAENFVLADPSVLTGPKFKNIKLGVDHFVGGRRKSDAYRMIFAEYKREAAPESKVGIGRFESMFDALGLKGGVPKEVRALFLEMSEVRHNMVHRMGVIDQKMAERIPRLTTKIGGTIAVQREFILSSMHAVKFYILEIDIRIRNHFGEPIPESAAKLHGSYAPRPHIKHDETDKAGPLGPSQIRTN
;
A
#
# COMPACT_ATOMS: atom_id res chain seq x y z
N MET A 1 -26.54 -3.11 24.65
CA MET A 1 -25.85 -3.56 23.42
C MET A 1 -24.71 -4.47 23.82
N THR A 2 -24.74 -5.75 23.44
CA THR A 2 -23.66 -6.72 23.80
C THR A 2 -22.34 -6.29 23.16
N SER A 3 -21.19 -6.74 23.71
CA SER A 3 -19.86 -6.46 23.10
C SER A 3 -19.82 -6.89 21.63
N ARG A 4 -20.52 -7.99 21.30
CA ARG A 4 -20.70 -8.49 19.94
C ARG A 4 -21.53 -7.56 19.05
N GLN A 5 -22.64 -7.00 19.54
CA GLN A 5 -23.43 -6.01 18.79
C GLN A 5 -22.64 -4.73 18.52
N ARG A 6 -21.81 -4.27 19.49
CA ARG A 6 -20.92 -3.11 19.30
C ARG A 6 -19.81 -3.39 18.29
N TYR A 7 -19.24 -4.58 18.32
CA TYR A 7 -18.28 -5.04 17.33
C TYR A 7 -18.88 -5.06 15.92
N ARG A 8 -20.13 -5.55 15.77
CA ARG A 8 -20.88 -5.53 14.51
C ARG A 8 -21.06 -4.13 13.94
N ALA A 9 -21.65 -3.22 14.72
CA ALA A 9 -21.89 -1.85 14.27
C ALA A 9 -20.59 -1.17 13.85
N ARG A 10 -19.51 -1.47 14.58
CA ARG A 10 -18.19 -0.99 14.23
C ARG A 10 -17.72 -1.58 12.91
N ILE A 11 -17.66 -2.90 12.71
CA ILE A 11 -17.17 -3.55 11.47
C ILE A 11 -17.89 -3.02 10.22
N ASP A 12 -19.22 -2.93 10.25
CA ASP A 12 -19.98 -2.50 9.06
C ASP A 12 -19.61 -1.04 8.68
N GLU A 13 -19.49 -0.15 9.66
CA GLU A 13 -19.00 1.23 9.49
C GLU A 13 -17.54 1.26 9.01
N ASP A 14 -16.73 0.40 9.59
CA ASP A 14 -15.31 0.23 9.37
C ASP A 14 -14.99 -0.26 7.94
N LEU A 15 -15.80 -1.18 7.41
CA LEU A 15 -15.71 -1.67 6.03
C LEU A 15 -16.13 -0.56 5.06
N ALA A 16 -17.27 0.09 5.31
CA ALA A 16 -17.73 1.22 4.51
C ALA A 16 -16.68 2.35 4.47
N SER A 17 -16.04 2.63 5.60
CA SER A 17 -14.95 3.60 5.71
C SER A 17 -13.74 3.21 4.86
N VAL A 18 -13.31 1.95 4.85
CA VAL A 18 -12.19 1.50 3.99
C VAL A 18 -12.54 1.65 2.51
N TYR A 19 -13.72 1.20 2.08
CA TYR A 19 -14.16 1.37 0.70
C TYR A 19 -14.21 2.85 0.30
N LYS A 20 -14.73 3.71 1.18
CA LYS A 20 -14.75 5.16 1.00
C LYS A 20 -13.32 5.71 0.90
N ASN A 21 -12.43 5.36 1.83
CA ASN A 21 -11.07 5.89 1.89
C ASN A 21 -10.23 5.44 0.69
N LEU A 22 -10.31 4.17 0.29
CA LEU A 22 -9.66 3.66 -0.92
C LEU A 22 -10.19 4.35 -2.17
N SER A 23 -11.50 4.59 -2.26
CA SER A 23 -12.11 5.29 -3.40
C SER A 23 -11.71 6.77 -3.42
N VAL A 24 -11.70 7.44 -2.27
CA VAL A 24 -11.27 8.84 -2.13
C VAL A 24 -9.79 8.98 -2.46
N ALA A 25 -8.93 8.07 -1.98
CA ALA A 25 -7.50 8.08 -2.30
C ALA A 25 -7.28 7.91 -3.81
N TYR A 26 -8.00 6.99 -4.44
CA TYR A 26 -7.95 6.78 -5.89
C TYR A 26 -8.47 7.99 -6.67
N ILE A 27 -9.61 8.58 -6.28
CA ILE A 27 -10.17 9.78 -6.91
C ILE A 27 -9.20 10.97 -6.76
N LYS A 28 -8.59 11.16 -5.58
CA LYS A 28 -7.58 12.20 -5.37
C LYS A 28 -6.36 11.99 -6.26
N ALA A 29 -5.89 10.75 -6.40
CA ALA A 29 -4.80 10.42 -7.31
C ALA A 29 -5.16 10.72 -8.76
N LEU A 30 -6.37 10.36 -9.21
CA LEU A 30 -6.86 10.69 -10.55
C LEU A 30 -6.99 12.19 -10.78
N ASN A 31 -7.59 12.92 -9.83
CA ASN A 31 -7.73 14.37 -9.93
C ASN A 31 -6.37 15.05 -9.98
N TYR A 32 -5.41 14.57 -9.19
CA TYR A 32 -4.03 15.05 -9.25
C TYR A 32 -3.39 14.77 -10.62
N GLN A 33 -3.56 13.57 -11.19
CA GLN A 33 -3.10 13.27 -12.56
C GLN A 33 -3.70 14.21 -13.60
N VAL A 34 -5.01 14.47 -13.52
CA VAL A 34 -5.71 15.40 -14.43
C VAL A 34 -5.17 16.82 -14.26
N SER A 35 -5.05 17.32 -13.02
CA SER A 35 -4.52 18.66 -12.76
C SER A 35 -3.06 18.80 -13.20
N LEU A 36 -2.23 17.76 -13.04
CA LEU A 36 -0.87 17.74 -13.55
C LEU A 36 -0.84 17.82 -15.09
N TRP A 37 -1.72 17.07 -15.76
CA TRP A 37 -1.81 17.10 -17.21
C TRP A 37 -2.31 18.45 -17.73
N GLU A 38 -3.38 19.01 -17.16
CA GLU A 38 -3.89 20.35 -17.49
C GLU A 38 -2.87 21.46 -17.20
N TYR A 39 -2.03 21.28 -16.17
CA TYR A 39 -0.91 22.18 -15.91
C TYR A 39 0.16 22.08 -17.00
N ALA A 40 0.58 20.86 -17.35
CA ALA A 40 1.58 20.64 -18.40
C ALA A 40 1.13 21.18 -19.76
N GLU A 41 -0.16 21.00 -20.13
CA GLU A 41 -0.70 21.57 -21.36
C GLU A 41 -0.70 23.10 -21.33
N ARG A 42 -1.14 23.72 -20.23
CA ARG A 42 -1.12 25.18 -20.10
C ARG A 42 0.28 25.77 -20.18
N GLU A 43 1.27 25.15 -19.54
CA GLU A 43 2.65 25.64 -19.62
C GLU A 43 3.27 25.43 -21.02
N ARG A 44 2.89 24.39 -21.75
CA ARG A 44 3.30 24.23 -23.16
C ARG A 44 2.73 25.33 -24.06
N GLU A 45 1.51 25.77 -23.78
CA GLU A 45 0.82 26.80 -24.56
C GLU A 45 1.13 28.22 -24.10
N ARG A 46 1.74 28.40 -22.91
CA ARG A 46 2.07 29.73 -22.36
C ARG A 46 3.20 30.36 -23.19
N PRO A 47 2.97 31.52 -23.83
CA PRO A 47 4.07 32.26 -24.42
C PRO A 47 5.02 32.69 -23.29
N ARG A 48 6.29 32.30 -23.39
CA ARG A 48 7.32 32.74 -22.45
C ARG A 48 7.50 34.24 -22.55
N THR A 49 7.72 34.92 -21.43
CA THR A 49 8.01 36.35 -21.44
C THR A 49 9.41 36.61 -21.98
N GLN A 50 9.65 37.81 -22.50
CA GLN A 50 10.97 38.20 -22.99
C GLN A 50 12.03 38.12 -21.87
N GLU A 51 11.66 38.45 -20.63
CA GLU A 51 12.53 38.32 -19.45
C GLU A 51 12.87 36.84 -19.14
N GLU A 52 11.91 35.92 -19.27
CA GLU A 52 12.16 34.48 -19.09
C GLU A 52 13.06 33.92 -20.18
N ILE A 53 12.90 34.39 -21.42
CA ILE A 53 13.75 34.02 -22.56
C ILE A 53 15.18 34.52 -22.34
N GLU A 54 15.35 35.81 -22.06
CA GLU A 54 16.65 36.43 -21.81
C GLU A 54 17.35 35.79 -20.60
N PHE A 55 16.59 35.48 -19.55
CA PHE A 55 17.11 34.82 -18.36
C PHE A 55 17.62 33.39 -18.66
N ILE A 56 16.86 32.61 -19.45
CA ILE A 56 17.27 31.28 -19.86
C ILE A 56 18.51 31.36 -20.75
N GLU A 57 18.55 32.28 -21.72
CA GLU A 57 19.68 32.49 -22.63
C GLU A 57 20.95 32.91 -21.86
N GLU A 58 20.83 33.82 -20.89
CA GLU A 58 21.93 34.29 -20.04
C GLU A 58 22.48 33.16 -19.15
N LYS A 59 21.61 32.34 -18.56
CA LYS A 59 22.02 31.27 -17.63
C LYS A 59 22.49 30.01 -18.32
N THR A 60 22.01 29.72 -19.52
CA THR A 60 22.45 28.57 -20.29
C THR A 60 23.75 28.87 -21.00
N ASN A 61 24.06 30.12 -21.36
CA ASN A 61 25.25 30.45 -22.14
C ASN A 61 25.38 29.59 -23.43
N GLY A 62 24.24 29.09 -23.94
CA GLY A 62 24.16 28.10 -25.02
C GLY A 62 24.27 26.62 -24.63
N GLU A 63 24.52 26.28 -23.36
CA GLU A 63 24.60 24.92 -22.82
C GLU A 63 23.39 24.56 -21.94
N GLN A 64 22.94 23.31 -21.97
CA GLN A 64 21.78 22.87 -21.18
C GLN A 64 21.98 23.13 -19.67
N PRO A 65 20.97 23.69 -18.95
CA PRO A 65 21.17 24.21 -17.61
C PRO A 65 21.32 23.10 -16.56
N VAL A 66 22.28 23.29 -15.64
CA VAL A 66 22.51 22.45 -14.45
C VAL A 66 21.84 23.11 -13.23
N TYR A 67 20.87 22.43 -12.65
CA TYR A 67 19.94 22.93 -11.61
C TYR A 67 20.52 22.81 -10.19
N GLU A 68 20.99 23.89 -9.55
CA GLU A 68 21.45 23.78 -8.13
C GLU A 68 21.17 24.98 -7.19
N HIS A 69 20.44 26.06 -7.56
CA HIS A 69 20.34 27.25 -6.68
C HIS A 69 18.94 27.88 -6.45
N TRP A 70 17.86 27.13 -6.63
CA TRP A 70 16.55 27.72 -6.97
C TRP A 70 15.39 27.42 -6.01
N SER A 71 15.52 27.44 -4.68
CA SER A 71 14.44 26.93 -3.81
C SER A 71 13.49 27.95 -3.17
N GLU A 72 13.72 29.27 -3.22
CA GLU A 72 12.88 30.23 -2.47
C GLU A 72 11.89 31.06 -3.32
N GLN A 73 11.99 31.04 -4.66
CA GLN A 73 11.08 31.75 -5.57
C GLN A 73 10.36 30.83 -6.59
N PHE A 74 10.62 29.52 -6.56
CA PHE A 74 10.55 28.61 -7.73
C PHE A 74 9.64 27.38 -7.52
N GLY A 75 8.42 27.59 -7.05
CA GLY A 75 7.47 26.48 -6.87
C GLY A 75 6.95 25.86 -8.19
N LEU A 76 6.97 26.61 -9.30
CA LEU A 76 6.31 26.24 -10.55
C LEU A 76 7.32 25.73 -11.60
N ASP A 77 8.40 26.46 -11.86
CA ASP A 77 9.38 26.08 -12.89
C ASP A 77 10.19 24.81 -12.56
N LEU A 78 10.36 24.48 -11.27
CA LEU A 78 10.96 23.20 -10.84
C LEU A 78 10.01 22.02 -11.00
N MET A 79 8.70 22.27 -11.03
CA MET A 79 7.69 21.24 -11.17
C MET A 79 7.47 20.87 -12.63
N THR A 80 7.60 21.80 -13.58
CA THR A 80 7.35 21.53 -15.00
C THR A 80 8.16 20.34 -15.56
N PRO A 81 9.50 20.26 -15.39
CA PRO A 81 10.26 19.11 -15.87
C PRO A 81 9.86 17.80 -15.19
N TYR A 82 9.53 17.87 -13.89
CA TYR A 82 9.07 16.72 -13.14
C TYR A 82 7.69 16.23 -13.61
N VAL A 83 6.78 17.17 -13.90
CA VAL A 83 5.43 16.86 -14.39
C VAL A 83 5.50 16.32 -15.81
N GLU A 84 6.31 16.91 -16.68
CA GLU A 84 6.54 16.40 -18.03
C GLU A 84 7.14 14.99 -18.00
N GLN A 85 8.14 14.77 -17.13
CA GLN A 85 8.71 13.45 -16.89
C GLN A 85 7.67 12.46 -16.34
N GLU A 86 6.79 12.88 -15.43
CA GLU A 86 5.71 12.03 -14.93
C GLU A 86 4.67 11.73 -16.01
N VAL A 87 4.35 12.67 -16.90
CA VAL A 87 3.46 12.42 -18.05
C VAL A 87 4.11 11.42 -19.02
N GLU A 88 5.39 11.61 -19.34
CA GLU A 88 6.18 10.70 -20.19
C GLU A 88 6.28 9.30 -19.57
N ASN A 89 6.52 9.24 -18.27
CA ASN A 89 6.58 8.02 -17.47
C ASN A 89 5.19 7.45 -17.13
N LYS A 90 4.10 7.87 -17.79
CA LYS A 90 2.75 7.34 -17.55
C LYS A 90 2.33 7.38 -16.06
N SER A 91 2.83 8.38 -15.33
CA SER A 91 2.62 8.68 -13.92
C SER A 91 3.10 7.61 -12.93
N TYR A 92 4.27 7.01 -13.16
CA TYR A 92 4.82 5.98 -12.28
C TYR A 92 4.97 6.43 -10.84
N PHE A 93 5.41 7.67 -10.55
CA PHE A 93 5.54 8.14 -9.16
C PHE A 93 4.18 8.16 -8.44
N MET A 94 3.13 8.59 -9.13
CA MET A 94 1.80 8.64 -8.52
C MET A 94 1.25 7.26 -8.19
N TYR A 95 1.40 6.31 -9.11
CA TYR A 95 0.98 4.93 -8.84
C TYR A 95 1.84 4.26 -7.77
N ASN A 96 3.13 4.55 -7.76
CA ASN A 96 4.04 4.19 -6.69
C ASN A 96 3.49 4.66 -5.32
N LEU A 97 3.25 5.96 -5.16
CA LEU A 97 2.73 6.52 -3.91
C LEU A 97 1.39 5.87 -3.51
N LEU A 98 0.50 5.68 -4.48
CA LEU A 98 -0.80 5.05 -4.25
C LEU A 98 -0.67 3.60 -3.78
N LEU A 99 0.28 2.83 -4.31
CA LEU A 99 0.56 1.47 -3.84
C LEU A 99 0.99 1.47 -2.36
N VAL A 100 1.89 2.37 -1.97
CA VAL A 100 2.34 2.52 -0.58
C VAL A 100 1.16 2.84 0.34
N TRP A 101 0.25 3.71 -0.10
CA TRP A 101 -0.96 4.04 0.65
C TRP A 101 -1.93 2.86 0.75
N ILE A 102 -2.22 2.18 -0.36
CA ILE A 102 -3.11 1.01 -0.36
C ILE A 102 -2.58 -0.04 0.62
N TRP A 103 -1.27 -0.34 0.56
CA TRP A 103 -0.64 -1.28 1.48
C TRP A 103 -0.78 -0.82 2.93
N SER A 104 -0.41 0.42 3.24
CA SER A 104 -0.46 0.96 4.62
C SER A 104 -1.87 0.94 5.21
N ILE A 105 -2.88 1.33 4.41
CA ILE A 105 -4.30 1.28 4.81
C ILE A 105 -4.73 -0.17 5.08
N THR A 106 -4.30 -1.09 4.22
CA THR A 106 -4.61 -2.52 4.37
C THR A 106 -3.99 -3.09 5.65
N GLU A 107 -2.73 -2.76 5.93
CA GLU A 107 -2.05 -3.18 7.16
C GLU A 107 -2.76 -2.67 8.42
N ALA A 108 -3.02 -1.37 8.47
CA ALA A 108 -3.72 -0.74 9.59
C ALA A 108 -5.09 -1.40 9.79
N LYS A 109 -5.83 -1.58 8.70
CA LYS A 109 -7.17 -2.16 8.76
C LYS A 109 -7.18 -3.59 9.29
N LEU A 110 -6.33 -4.46 8.75
CA LEU A 110 -6.31 -5.87 9.16
C LEU A 110 -5.86 -6.01 10.61
N ASN A 111 -4.95 -5.14 11.08
CA ASN A 111 -4.60 -5.05 12.50
C ASN A 111 -5.79 -4.63 13.36
N ASP A 112 -6.51 -3.58 12.98
CA ASP A 112 -7.69 -3.10 13.71
C ASP A 112 -8.77 -4.18 13.79
N VAL A 113 -9.01 -4.90 12.70
CA VAL A 113 -9.97 -6.01 12.65
C VAL A 113 -9.58 -7.12 13.63
N ALA A 114 -8.30 -7.52 13.63
CA ALA A 114 -7.80 -8.56 14.51
C ALA A 114 -7.86 -8.15 15.99
N GLU A 115 -7.48 -6.91 16.32
CA GLU A 115 -7.58 -6.38 17.68
C GLU A 115 -9.02 -6.28 18.17
N ASN A 116 -9.92 -5.76 17.32
CA ASN A 116 -11.33 -5.68 17.67
C ASN A 116 -11.97 -7.07 17.79
N PHE A 117 -11.51 -8.05 17.01
CA PHE A 117 -11.95 -9.44 17.15
C PHE A 117 -11.58 -10.02 18.52
N VAL A 118 -10.34 -9.82 18.97
CA VAL A 118 -9.90 -10.25 20.32
C VAL A 118 -10.73 -9.59 21.42
N LEU A 119 -11.12 -8.32 21.26
CA LEU A 119 -12.02 -7.65 22.21
C LEU A 119 -13.45 -8.21 22.18
N ALA A 120 -13.92 -8.66 21.03
CA ALA A 120 -15.24 -9.24 20.84
C ALA A 120 -15.32 -10.68 21.37
N ASP A 121 -14.27 -11.47 21.16
CA ASP A 121 -14.13 -12.83 21.67
C ASP A 121 -12.77 -13.05 22.35
N PRO A 122 -12.64 -12.67 23.64
CA PRO A 122 -11.40 -12.87 24.37
C PRO A 122 -11.03 -14.34 24.61
N SER A 123 -11.95 -15.29 24.36
CA SER A 123 -11.68 -16.71 24.58
C SER A 123 -10.57 -17.22 23.67
N VAL A 124 -10.34 -16.59 22.51
CA VAL A 124 -9.26 -16.96 21.58
C VAL A 124 -7.86 -16.80 22.19
N LEU A 125 -7.71 -15.91 23.19
CA LEU A 125 -6.44 -15.73 23.92
C LEU A 125 -6.11 -16.90 24.85
N THR A 126 -7.06 -17.81 25.10
CA THR A 126 -6.80 -19.06 25.86
C THR A 126 -6.22 -20.17 24.98
N GLY A 127 -6.14 -19.93 23.66
CA GLY A 127 -5.65 -20.90 22.69
C GLY A 127 -4.14 -21.20 22.82
N PRO A 128 -3.67 -22.31 22.23
CA PRO A 128 -2.28 -22.76 22.35
C PRO A 128 -1.25 -21.76 21.78
N LYS A 129 -1.67 -20.90 20.84
CA LYS A 129 -0.82 -19.87 20.22
C LYS A 129 -0.44 -18.73 21.18
N PHE A 130 -1.22 -18.52 22.24
CA PHE A 130 -1.02 -17.45 23.22
C PHE A 130 -0.40 -17.94 24.53
N LYS A 131 -0.31 -19.28 24.73
CA LYS A 131 0.10 -19.90 25.99
C LYS A 131 1.49 -19.47 26.51
N ASN A 132 2.41 -19.14 25.60
CA ASN A 132 3.81 -18.86 25.93
C ASN A 132 4.20 -17.38 25.84
N ILE A 133 3.25 -16.47 25.61
CA ILE A 133 3.54 -15.05 25.48
C ILE A 133 4.03 -14.51 26.81
N LYS A 134 5.19 -13.85 26.80
CA LYS A 134 5.78 -13.25 28.00
C LYS A 134 5.36 -11.79 28.09
N LEU A 135 4.70 -11.44 29.19
CA LEU A 135 4.32 -10.06 29.49
C LEU A 135 5.16 -9.50 30.63
N GLY A 136 5.59 -8.24 30.50
CA GLY A 136 6.25 -7.52 31.59
C GLY A 136 5.32 -7.34 32.79
N VAL A 137 5.87 -7.39 34.00
CA VAL A 137 5.11 -7.23 35.26
C VAL A 137 4.46 -5.84 35.33
N ASP A 138 5.11 -4.83 34.75
CA ASP A 138 4.63 -3.45 34.62
C ASP A 138 3.28 -3.35 33.86
N HIS A 139 2.94 -4.36 33.06
CA HIS A 139 1.66 -4.42 32.37
C HIS A 139 0.49 -4.71 33.32
N PHE A 140 0.76 -5.33 34.47
CA PHE A 140 -0.24 -5.68 35.49
C PHE A 140 -0.32 -4.68 36.65
N VAL A 141 0.74 -3.89 36.86
CA VAL A 141 0.78 -2.85 37.88
C VAL A 141 0.04 -1.61 37.37
N GLY A 142 -1.10 -1.27 37.99
CA GLY A 142 -1.83 -0.02 37.70
C GLY A 142 -3.32 -0.15 37.34
N GLY A 143 -3.94 -1.31 37.50
CA GLY A 143 -5.41 -1.44 37.38
C GLY A 143 -5.96 -1.14 35.97
N ARG A 144 -5.26 -1.59 34.92
CA ARG A 144 -5.69 -1.41 33.52
C ARG A 144 -7.04 -2.05 33.26
N ARG A 145 -7.78 -1.50 32.28
CA ARG A 145 -9.03 -2.11 31.81
C ARG A 145 -8.71 -3.45 31.14
N LYS A 146 -9.61 -4.44 31.26
CA LYS A 146 -9.45 -5.75 30.62
C LYS A 146 -9.20 -5.65 29.10
N SER A 147 -9.83 -4.68 28.43
CA SER A 147 -9.61 -4.41 27.01
C SER A 147 -8.17 -4.07 26.67
N ASP A 148 -7.50 -3.32 27.53
CA ASP A 148 -6.13 -2.88 27.31
C ASP A 148 -5.17 -4.07 27.49
N ALA A 149 -5.43 -4.91 28.50
CA ALA A 149 -4.70 -6.15 28.70
C ALA A 149 -4.80 -7.09 27.49
N TYR A 150 -6.00 -7.25 26.90
CA TYR A 150 -6.19 -8.07 25.71
C TYR A 150 -5.44 -7.54 24.49
N ARG A 151 -5.47 -6.22 24.27
CA ARG A 151 -4.68 -5.59 23.19
C ARG A 151 -3.19 -5.78 23.39
N MET A 152 -2.71 -5.69 24.63
CA MET A 152 -1.29 -5.89 24.96
C MET A 152 -0.86 -7.34 24.71
N ILE A 153 -1.63 -8.33 25.17
CA ILE A 153 -1.38 -9.75 24.85
C ILE A 153 -1.28 -9.96 23.34
N PHE A 154 -2.22 -9.40 22.59
CA PHE A 154 -2.24 -9.55 21.14
C PHE A 154 -1.10 -8.80 20.44
N ALA A 155 -0.74 -7.60 20.92
CA ALA A 155 0.42 -6.86 20.41
C ALA A 155 1.72 -7.63 20.65
N GLU A 156 1.85 -8.26 21.81
CA GLU A 156 2.99 -9.11 22.15
C GLU A 156 3.03 -10.39 21.32
N TYR A 157 1.87 -11.02 21.07
CA TYR A 157 1.76 -12.07 20.06
C TYR A 157 2.25 -11.58 18.70
N LYS A 158 1.80 -10.42 18.22
CA LYS A 158 2.25 -9.87 16.93
C LYS A 158 3.77 -9.66 16.91
N ARG A 159 4.38 -9.26 18.02
CA ARG A 159 5.83 -9.05 18.12
C ARG A 159 6.61 -10.37 18.10
N GLU A 160 6.20 -11.36 18.91
CA GLU A 160 6.88 -12.66 19.02
C GLU A 160 6.59 -13.59 17.83
N ALA A 161 5.35 -13.59 17.37
CA ALA A 161 4.87 -14.45 16.31
C ALA A 161 5.04 -13.83 14.93
N ALA A 162 5.49 -12.57 14.79
CA ALA A 162 5.92 -12.00 13.52
C ALA A 162 7.08 -12.82 13.00
N PRO A 163 6.86 -13.73 12.04
CA PRO A 163 7.99 -14.33 11.37
C PRO A 163 8.41 -13.24 10.40
N GLU A 164 9.57 -12.64 10.60
CA GLU A 164 10.26 -11.86 9.56
C GLU A 164 10.34 -12.65 8.22
N SER A 165 10.07 -13.96 8.25
CA SER A 165 10.00 -14.86 7.10
C SER A 165 8.67 -14.88 6.30
N LYS A 166 7.55 -14.29 6.77
CA LYS A 166 6.27 -14.35 6.03
C LYS A 166 5.96 -13.05 5.29
N VAL A 167 6.22 -13.07 3.99
CA VAL A 167 5.96 -11.97 3.06
C VAL A 167 4.51 -11.99 2.54
N GLY A 168 4.00 -10.84 2.07
CA GLY A 168 2.74 -10.75 1.36
C GLY A 168 1.54 -11.03 2.25
N ILE A 169 0.66 -11.93 1.82
CA ILE A 169 -0.54 -12.26 2.61
C ILE A 169 -0.25 -13.18 3.81
N GLY A 170 0.90 -13.86 3.81
CA GLY A 170 1.22 -14.90 4.79
C GLY A 170 1.31 -14.36 6.21
N ARG A 171 1.76 -13.12 6.38
CA ARG A 171 1.75 -12.39 7.65
C ARG A 171 0.35 -12.23 8.22
N PHE A 172 -0.61 -11.79 7.40
CA PHE A 172 -2.01 -11.61 7.83
C PHE A 172 -2.67 -12.94 8.13
N GLU A 173 -2.49 -13.94 7.27
CA GLU A 173 -3.04 -15.29 7.52
C GLU A 173 -2.48 -15.92 8.80
N SER A 174 -1.23 -15.63 9.18
CA SER A 174 -0.65 -16.13 10.43
C SER A 174 -1.22 -15.43 11.66
N MET A 175 -1.53 -14.15 11.52
CA MET A 175 -2.23 -13.37 12.54
C MET A 175 -3.65 -13.92 12.75
N PHE A 176 -4.40 -14.14 11.66
CA PHE A 176 -5.76 -14.68 11.72
C PHE A 176 -5.81 -16.17 12.10
N ASP A 177 -4.80 -16.96 11.77
CA ASP A 177 -4.66 -18.35 12.26
C ASP A 177 -4.60 -18.41 13.79
N ALA A 178 -3.92 -17.46 14.43
CA ALA A 178 -3.89 -17.36 15.88
C ALA A 178 -5.27 -17.19 16.50
N LEU A 179 -6.16 -16.52 15.77
CA LEU A 179 -7.52 -16.18 16.16
C LEU A 179 -8.54 -17.24 15.76
N GLY A 180 -8.11 -18.36 15.15
CA GLY A 180 -9.01 -19.38 14.62
C GLY A 180 -9.71 -18.99 13.31
N LEU A 181 -9.24 -17.93 12.64
CA LEU A 181 -9.83 -17.37 11.42
C LEU A 181 -9.00 -17.68 10.16
N LYS A 182 -8.23 -18.78 10.18
CA LYS A 182 -7.47 -19.24 9.02
C LYS A 182 -8.41 -19.69 7.90
N GLY A 183 -8.06 -19.40 6.65
CA GLY A 183 -8.85 -19.87 5.51
C GLY A 183 -8.10 -19.93 4.18
N GLY A 184 -8.82 -20.40 3.16
CA GLY A 184 -8.34 -20.40 1.78
C GLY A 184 -8.29 -18.97 1.24
N VAL A 185 -7.27 -18.67 0.43
CA VAL A 185 -7.24 -17.43 -0.35
C VAL A 185 -6.80 -17.81 -1.76
N PRO A 186 -7.49 -17.37 -2.82
CA PRO A 186 -7.13 -17.67 -4.21
C PRO A 186 -5.65 -17.37 -4.49
N LYS A 187 -5.02 -18.21 -5.31
CA LYS A 187 -3.58 -18.13 -5.60
C LYS A 187 -3.20 -16.77 -6.18
N GLU A 188 -4.06 -16.19 -6.99
CA GLU A 188 -3.87 -14.90 -7.66
C GLU A 188 -3.91 -13.75 -6.66
N VAL A 189 -4.83 -13.77 -5.69
CA VAL A 189 -4.86 -12.80 -4.58
C VAL A 189 -3.59 -12.92 -3.75
N ARG A 190 -3.14 -14.15 -3.44
CA ARG A 190 -1.89 -14.37 -2.71
C ARG A 190 -0.67 -13.81 -3.45
N ALA A 191 -0.61 -14.03 -4.77
CA ALA A 191 0.45 -13.51 -5.63
C ALA A 191 0.46 -11.98 -5.64
N LEU A 192 -0.71 -11.34 -5.83
CA LEU A 192 -0.82 -9.87 -5.81
C LEU A 192 -0.38 -9.28 -4.46
N PHE A 193 -0.76 -9.87 -3.33
CA PHE A 193 -0.28 -9.40 -2.03
C PHE A 193 1.24 -9.56 -1.85
N LEU A 194 1.83 -10.64 -2.38
CA LEU A 194 3.27 -10.83 -2.39
C LEU A 194 3.96 -9.74 -3.22
N GLU A 195 3.47 -9.51 -4.44
CA GLU A 195 3.96 -8.48 -5.35
C GLU A 195 3.86 -7.09 -4.72
N MET A 196 2.70 -6.72 -4.17
CA MET A 196 2.51 -5.44 -3.48
C MET A 196 3.50 -5.24 -2.33
N SER A 197 3.71 -6.28 -1.51
CA SER A 197 4.63 -6.26 -0.37
C SER A 197 6.07 -6.01 -0.81
N GLU A 198 6.52 -6.74 -1.83
CA GLU A 198 7.90 -6.68 -2.35
C GLU A 198 8.15 -5.38 -3.12
N VAL A 199 7.21 -4.95 -3.95
CA VAL A 199 7.30 -3.67 -4.68
C VAL A 199 7.36 -2.51 -3.67
N ARG A 200 6.46 -2.46 -2.70
CA ARG A 200 6.48 -1.42 -1.65
C ARG A 200 7.79 -1.44 -0.87
N HIS A 201 8.31 -2.62 -0.53
CA HIS A 201 9.58 -2.74 0.17
C HIS A 201 10.72 -2.12 -0.65
N ASN A 202 10.86 -2.49 -1.91
CA ASN A 202 11.92 -1.98 -2.79
C ASN A 202 11.75 -0.49 -3.08
N MET A 203 10.54 0.00 -3.27
CA MET A 203 10.32 1.43 -3.44
C MET A 203 10.77 2.25 -2.23
N VAL A 204 10.41 1.83 -1.02
CA VAL A 204 10.70 2.58 0.21
C VAL A 204 12.16 2.45 0.63
N HIS A 205 12.78 1.29 0.43
CA HIS A 205 14.09 0.99 0.99
C HIS A 205 15.22 0.86 -0.06
N ARG A 206 14.88 0.75 -1.34
CA ARG A 206 15.83 0.52 -2.45
C ARG A 206 15.63 1.49 -3.61
N MET A 207 14.94 2.61 -3.38
CA MET A 207 14.65 3.61 -4.42
C MET A 207 13.94 3.02 -5.66
N GLY A 208 13.19 1.93 -5.46
CA GLY A 208 12.52 1.22 -6.54
C GLY A 208 13.43 0.36 -7.43
N VAL A 209 14.71 0.18 -7.08
CA VAL A 209 15.64 -0.68 -7.83
C VAL A 209 15.38 -2.15 -7.51
N ILE A 210 15.26 -2.98 -8.55
CA ILE A 210 15.01 -4.41 -8.43
C ILE A 210 16.29 -5.12 -8.02
N ASP A 211 16.27 -5.73 -6.83
CA ASP A 211 17.35 -6.61 -6.39
C ASP A 211 17.10 -8.08 -6.76
N GLN A 212 18.12 -8.91 -6.55
CA GLN A 212 18.04 -10.34 -6.82
C GLN A 212 16.94 -11.03 -6.00
N LYS A 213 16.73 -10.62 -4.75
CA LYS A 213 15.74 -11.25 -3.86
C LYS A 213 14.32 -11.00 -4.35
N MET A 214 14.02 -9.80 -4.82
CA MET A 214 12.73 -9.46 -5.40
C MET A 214 12.47 -10.25 -6.67
N ALA A 215 13.45 -10.33 -7.57
CA ALA A 215 13.33 -11.10 -8.82
C ALA A 215 13.07 -12.60 -8.55
N GLU A 216 13.72 -13.18 -7.54
CA GLU A 216 13.48 -14.57 -7.11
C GLU A 216 12.08 -14.77 -6.50
N ARG A 217 11.57 -13.78 -5.75
CA ARG A 217 10.27 -13.86 -5.07
C ARG A 217 9.08 -13.55 -5.98
N ILE A 218 9.28 -12.76 -7.04
CA ILE A 218 8.26 -12.43 -8.03
C ILE A 218 8.69 -12.98 -9.40
N PRO A 219 8.47 -14.28 -9.68
CA PRO A 219 8.88 -14.88 -10.96
C PRO A 219 8.22 -14.26 -12.20
N ARG A 220 7.13 -13.50 -12.00
CA ARG A 220 6.40 -12.82 -13.08
C ARG A 220 6.95 -11.44 -13.40
N LEU A 221 7.91 -10.95 -12.61
CA LEU A 221 8.60 -9.68 -12.85
C LEU A 221 9.47 -9.85 -14.09
N THR A 222 9.19 -9.13 -15.17
CA THR A 222 9.98 -9.23 -16.41
C THR A 222 11.07 -8.17 -16.50
N THR A 223 11.09 -7.18 -15.59
CA THR A 223 12.15 -6.18 -15.50
C THR A 223 13.44 -6.81 -14.96
N LYS A 224 14.58 -6.43 -15.52
CA LYS A 224 15.90 -6.97 -15.15
C LYS A 224 16.34 -6.51 -13.76
N ILE A 225 17.16 -7.31 -13.10
CA ILE A 225 17.86 -6.92 -11.87
C ILE A 225 18.68 -5.64 -12.14
N GLY A 226 18.60 -4.68 -11.23
CA GLY A 226 19.18 -3.34 -11.37
C GLY A 226 18.28 -2.34 -12.10
N GLY A 227 17.20 -2.79 -12.74
CA GLY A 227 16.17 -1.91 -13.32
C GLY A 227 15.29 -1.28 -12.24
N THR A 228 14.57 -0.23 -12.62
CA THR A 228 13.63 0.48 -11.73
C THR A 228 12.21 -0.05 -11.90
N ILE A 229 11.49 -0.20 -10.79
CA ILE A 229 10.08 -0.61 -10.79
C ILE A 229 9.21 0.56 -11.25
N ALA A 230 8.46 0.32 -12.31
CA ALA A 230 7.42 1.21 -12.80
C ALA A 230 6.04 0.62 -12.46
N VAL A 231 5.38 1.14 -11.43
CA VAL A 231 4.01 0.70 -11.10
C VAL A 231 3.03 1.33 -12.08
N GLN A 232 2.24 0.46 -12.73
CA GLN A 232 1.22 0.86 -13.68
C GLN A 232 -0.17 0.88 -13.04
N ARG A 233 -1.08 1.61 -13.68
CA ARG A 233 -2.50 1.72 -13.28
C ARG A 233 -3.16 0.36 -13.09
N GLU A 234 -2.90 -0.58 -13.99
CA GLU A 234 -3.47 -1.93 -14.00
C GLU A 234 -3.08 -2.72 -12.74
N PHE A 235 -1.82 -2.56 -12.30
CA PHE A 235 -1.32 -3.18 -11.08
C PHE A 235 -2.04 -2.60 -9.85
N ILE A 236 -2.25 -1.29 -9.81
CA ILE A 236 -3.01 -0.63 -8.74
C ILE A 236 -4.45 -1.15 -8.69
N LEU A 237 -5.16 -1.20 -9.83
CA LEU A 237 -6.54 -1.67 -9.86
C LEU A 237 -6.65 -3.13 -9.40
N SER A 238 -5.70 -3.97 -9.81
CA SER A 238 -5.62 -5.37 -9.40
C SER A 238 -5.35 -5.51 -7.91
N SER A 239 -4.40 -4.73 -7.39
CA SER A 239 -4.07 -4.64 -5.98
C SER A 239 -5.27 -4.23 -5.14
N MET A 240 -6.02 -3.20 -5.58
CA MET A 240 -7.25 -2.78 -4.91
C MET A 240 -8.30 -3.88 -4.91
N HIS A 241 -8.50 -4.59 -6.02
CA HIS A 241 -9.43 -5.72 -6.06
C HIS A 241 -9.02 -6.87 -5.14
N ALA A 242 -7.73 -7.22 -5.10
CA ALA A 242 -7.20 -8.23 -4.20
C ALA A 242 -7.41 -7.84 -2.73
N VAL A 243 -7.14 -6.59 -2.36
CA VAL A 243 -7.37 -6.05 -1.01
C VAL A 243 -8.86 -6.13 -0.63
N LYS A 244 -9.75 -5.65 -1.51
CA LYS A 244 -11.20 -5.69 -1.28
C LYS A 244 -11.70 -7.13 -1.08
N PHE A 245 -11.25 -8.03 -1.96
CA PHE A 245 -11.57 -9.46 -1.85
C PHE A 245 -11.11 -10.03 -0.50
N TYR A 246 -9.86 -9.77 -0.12
CA TYR A 246 -9.32 -10.33 1.12
C TYR A 246 -9.99 -9.77 2.37
N ILE A 247 -10.29 -8.48 2.40
CA ILE A 247 -11.05 -7.86 3.50
C ILE A 247 -12.44 -8.49 3.61
N LEU A 248 -13.12 -8.71 2.49
CA LEU A 248 -14.43 -9.37 2.48
C LEU A 248 -14.34 -10.82 2.98
N GLU A 249 -13.32 -11.54 2.56
CA GLU A 249 -13.07 -12.92 3.00
C GLU A 249 -12.85 -12.99 4.51
N ILE A 250 -12.11 -12.03 5.10
CA ILE A 250 -11.96 -11.94 6.56
C ILE A 250 -13.30 -11.64 7.24
N ASP A 251 -14.13 -10.73 6.71
CA ASP A 251 -15.47 -10.47 7.25
C ASP A 251 -16.36 -11.72 7.23
N ILE A 252 -16.36 -12.48 6.13
CA ILE A 252 -17.09 -13.75 6.01
C ILE A 252 -16.64 -14.74 7.09
N ARG A 253 -15.33 -14.90 7.30
CA ARG A 253 -14.80 -15.80 8.34
C ARG A 253 -15.22 -15.38 9.74
N ILE A 254 -15.18 -14.08 10.03
CA ILE A 254 -15.63 -13.51 11.31
C ILE A 254 -17.13 -13.78 11.52
N ARG A 255 -17.96 -13.55 10.50
CA ARG A 255 -19.40 -13.83 10.57
C ARG A 255 -19.66 -15.31 10.81
N ASN A 256 -18.96 -16.20 10.10
CA ASN A 256 -19.08 -17.65 10.31
C ASN A 256 -18.66 -18.05 11.72
N HIS A 257 -17.57 -17.50 12.27
CA HIS A 257 -17.13 -17.74 13.66
C HIS A 257 -18.24 -17.41 14.66
N PHE A 258 -18.95 -16.31 14.42
CA PHE A 258 -20.04 -15.87 15.26
C PHE A 258 -21.39 -16.54 14.91
N GLY A 259 -21.51 -17.32 13.83
CA GLY A 259 -22.77 -17.89 13.37
C GLY A 259 -23.73 -16.84 12.79
N GLU A 260 -23.20 -15.81 12.15
CA GLU A 260 -23.95 -14.70 11.55
C GLU A 260 -24.17 -14.92 10.06
N PRO A 261 -25.32 -14.47 9.51
CA PRO A 261 -25.58 -14.60 8.09
C PRO A 261 -24.62 -13.73 7.27
N ILE A 262 -24.16 -14.27 6.15
CA ILE A 262 -23.38 -13.54 5.15
C ILE A 262 -24.35 -12.69 4.32
N PRO A 263 -24.14 -11.36 4.17
CA PRO A 263 -24.96 -10.54 3.29
C PRO A 263 -24.95 -11.08 1.85
N GLU A 264 -26.08 -11.04 1.15
CA GLU A 264 -26.17 -11.52 -0.24
C GLU A 264 -25.21 -10.76 -1.17
N SER A 265 -25.00 -9.46 -0.92
CA SER A 265 -24.03 -8.64 -1.65
C SER A 265 -22.59 -9.13 -1.47
N ALA A 266 -22.22 -9.56 -0.26
CA ALA A 266 -20.92 -10.16 0.03
C ALA A 266 -20.76 -11.50 -0.69
N ALA A 267 -21.79 -12.36 -0.66
CA ALA A 267 -21.76 -13.65 -1.36
C ALA A 267 -21.59 -13.48 -2.88
N LYS A 268 -22.31 -12.52 -3.49
CA LYS A 268 -22.18 -12.19 -4.92
C LYS A 268 -20.79 -11.65 -5.26
N LEU A 269 -20.25 -10.74 -4.45
CA LEU A 269 -18.93 -10.16 -4.70
C LEU A 269 -17.82 -11.22 -4.57
N HIS A 270 -17.93 -12.09 -3.57
CA HIS A 270 -17.00 -13.20 -3.37
C HIS A 270 -17.03 -14.21 -4.53
N GLY A 271 -18.22 -14.57 -5.02
CA GLY A 271 -18.38 -15.52 -6.12
C GLY A 271 -17.99 -15.00 -7.52
N SER A 272 -17.87 -13.67 -7.69
CA SER A 272 -17.58 -13.03 -8.98
C SER A 272 -16.11 -12.64 -9.17
N TYR A 273 -15.22 -13.02 -8.24
CA TYR A 273 -13.81 -12.69 -8.35
C TYR A 273 -13.15 -13.44 -9.51
N ALA A 274 -12.97 -12.75 -10.63
CA ALA A 274 -12.15 -13.17 -11.75
C ALA A 274 -10.89 -12.29 -11.77
N PRO A 275 -9.72 -12.79 -11.31
CA PRO A 275 -8.49 -12.03 -11.37
C PRO A 275 -8.18 -11.73 -12.84
N ARG A 276 -8.04 -10.45 -13.18
CA ARG A 276 -7.58 -10.07 -14.52
C ARG A 276 -6.09 -10.41 -14.62
N PRO A 277 -5.63 -11.02 -15.73
CA PRO A 277 -4.22 -11.26 -15.92
C PRO A 277 -3.50 -9.93 -16.04
N HIS A 278 -2.55 -9.68 -15.14
CA HIS A 278 -1.70 -8.49 -15.15
C HIS A 278 -0.28 -8.92 -14.81
N ILE A 279 0.64 -8.79 -15.76
CA ILE A 279 1.50 -7.64 -16.03
C ILE A 279 2.07 -7.86 -17.45
N LYS A 280 2.08 -6.85 -18.32
CA LYS A 280 3.05 -6.79 -19.43
C LYS A 280 4.04 -5.70 -19.02
N HIS A 281 5.23 -6.05 -18.53
CA HIS A 281 6.20 -5.00 -18.32
C HIS A 281 6.67 -4.56 -19.70
N ASP A 282 6.78 -3.25 -19.87
CA ASP A 282 7.31 -2.67 -21.11
C ASP A 282 8.74 -3.22 -21.29
N GLU A 283 8.97 -4.00 -22.35
CA GLU A 283 10.33 -4.44 -22.74
C GLU A 283 11.17 -3.26 -23.27
N THR A 284 10.57 -2.06 -23.34
CA THR A 284 11.22 -0.83 -23.79
C THR A 284 12.09 -0.21 -22.70
N ASP A 285 12.99 -1.00 -22.11
CA ASP A 285 14.16 -0.47 -21.37
C ASP A 285 15.18 0.08 -22.38
N LYS A 286 14.83 1.21 -22.99
CA LYS A 286 15.80 2.16 -23.58
C LYS A 286 15.82 3.50 -22.85
N ALA A 287 15.04 3.65 -21.78
CA ALA A 287 15.24 4.76 -20.87
C ALA A 287 16.65 4.62 -20.27
N GLY A 288 17.55 5.51 -20.65
CA GLY A 288 18.89 5.58 -20.07
C GLY A 288 18.81 5.69 -18.55
N PRO A 289 19.90 5.34 -17.83
CA PRO A 289 19.92 5.44 -16.37
C PRO A 289 19.44 6.84 -15.97
N LEU A 290 18.46 6.90 -15.06
CA LEU A 290 18.18 8.12 -14.31
C LEU A 290 19.53 8.57 -13.75
N GLY A 291 20.03 9.70 -14.26
CA GLY A 291 21.38 10.16 -14.00
C GLY A 291 21.65 10.18 -12.49
N PRO A 292 22.87 9.89 -12.04
CA PRO A 292 23.19 9.82 -10.62
C PRO A 292 22.82 11.15 -9.97
N SER A 293 21.85 11.13 -9.06
CA SER A 293 21.73 12.18 -8.06
C SER A 293 23.03 12.13 -7.26
N GLN A 294 23.91 13.10 -7.51
CA GLN A 294 25.09 13.31 -6.69
C GLN A 294 24.61 13.78 -5.31
N ILE A 295 24.18 12.84 -4.47
CA ILE A 295 24.12 13.06 -3.04
C ILE A 295 25.57 13.10 -2.58
N ARG A 296 26.16 14.29 -2.61
CA ARG A 296 27.43 14.58 -1.95
C ARG A 296 27.22 14.38 -0.45
N THR A 297 27.72 13.28 0.08
CA THR A 297 27.97 13.13 1.51
C THR A 297 29.19 13.99 1.85
N ASN A 298 28.98 15.06 2.61
CA ASN A 298 30.02 15.66 3.44
C ASN A 298 30.23 14.80 4.69
#